data_AF-Q8ECX1-F1
#
_entry.id   AF-Q8ECX1-F1
#
_cell.length_a   1.000
_cell.length_b   1.000
_cell.length_c   1.000
_cell.angle_alpha   90.00
_cell.angle_beta   90.00
_cell.angle_gamma   90.00
#
_symmetry.space_group_name_H-M   'P 1'
#
loop_
_entity.id
_entity.type
_entity.pdbx_description
1 polymer ?
#
loop_
_entity_poly.entity_id
_entity_poly.type
_entity_poly.pdbx_seq_one_letter_code
_entity_poly.pdbx_strand_id
1 'polypeptide(L)'
;MNPRHDFYAKNYPWLNADQRECFDFLCDIHNGGNHMFGKIQACGEHGLVINSKASHYMSTFDYSNLTKAVVLAHDRMIRFQIEPSGPRMLKFIAHKRHTREGDYCERHPTIEEAIITVREQHPCEEVKA
;
A
#
# COMPACT_ATOMS: atom_id res chain seq x y z
N MET A 1 -0.44 -12.37 8.58
CA MET A 1 0.95 -12.63 8.16
C MET A 1 0.96 -13.68 7.05
N ASN A 2 1.56 -13.35 5.91
CA ASN A 2 1.61 -14.21 4.73
C ASN A 2 2.95 -14.99 4.72
N PRO A 3 2.95 -16.31 4.93
CA PRO A 3 4.19 -17.10 5.03
C PRO A 3 5.01 -17.10 3.74
N ARG A 4 4.40 -16.72 2.59
CA ARG A 4 5.11 -16.56 1.31
C ARG A 4 6.27 -15.57 1.37
N HIS A 5 6.21 -14.59 2.27
CA HIS A 5 7.21 -13.53 2.37
C HIS A 5 8.25 -13.73 3.47
N ASP A 6 8.18 -14.85 4.23
CA ASP A 6 9.11 -15.14 5.32
C ASP A 6 10.57 -15.17 4.85
N PHE A 7 10.79 -15.67 3.62
CA PHE A 7 12.12 -15.67 3.01
C PHE A 7 12.73 -14.26 2.91
N TYR A 8 11.92 -13.25 2.63
CA TYR A 8 12.38 -11.86 2.56
C TYR A 8 12.40 -11.21 3.94
N ALA A 9 11.36 -11.44 4.76
CA ALA A 9 11.18 -10.83 6.08
C ALA A 9 12.31 -11.18 7.08
N LYS A 10 12.95 -12.35 6.93
CA LYS A 10 14.09 -12.76 7.78
C LYS A 10 15.26 -11.75 7.76
N ASN A 11 15.38 -10.92 6.72
CA ASN A 11 16.41 -9.89 6.62
C ASN A 11 16.09 -8.62 7.43
N TYR A 12 14.90 -8.56 8.04
CA TYR A 12 14.40 -7.45 8.83
C TYR A 12 13.88 -7.96 10.18
N PRO A 13 14.74 -8.51 11.06
CA PRO A 13 14.33 -9.12 12.33
C PRO A 13 13.72 -8.12 13.33
N TRP A 14 13.83 -6.81 13.04
CA TRP A 14 13.29 -5.72 13.86
C TRP A 14 11.81 -5.41 13.58
N LEU A 15 11.20 -5.99 12.53
CA LEU A 15 9.79 -5.76 12.22
C LEU A 15 8.91 -6.29 13.35
N ASN A 16 8.09 -5.41 13.93
CA ASN A 16 6.96 -5.86 14.75
C ASN A 16 5.81 -6.36 13.85
N ALA A 17 4.69 -6.78 14.46
CA ALA A 17 3.56 -7.35 13.72
C ALA A 17 2.95 -6.39 12.68
N ASP A 18 2.82 -5.11 13.00
CA ASP A 18 2.22 -4.11 12.12
C ASP A 18 3.13 -3.75 10.95
N GLN A 19 4.42 -3.57 11.26
CA GLN A 19 5.44 -3.35 10.25
C GLN A 19 5.58 -4.59 9.36
N ARG A 20 5.40 -5.80 9.90
CA ARG A 20 5.39 -7.05 9.12
C ARG A 20 4.19 -7.11 8.17
N GLU A 21 2.99 -6.73 8.60
CA GLU A 21 1.83 -6.63 7.70
C GLU A 21 2.06 -5.58 6.59
N CYS A 22 2.67 -4.44 6.91
CA CYS A 22 3.07 -3.45 5.92
C CYS A 22 4.11 -3.99 4.94
N PHE A 23 5.08 -4.78 5.42
CA PHE A 23 6.09 -5.42 4.59
C PHE A 23 5.48 -6.44 3.63
N ASP A 24 4.58 -7.30 4.13
CA ASP A 24 3.88 -8.29 3.32
C ASP A 24 3.01 -7.62 2.24
N PHE A 25 2.34 -6.51 2.59
CA PHE A 25 1.61 -5.67 1.64
C PHE A 25 2.52 -5.12 0.54
N LEU A 26 3.67 -4.54 0.90
CA LEU A 26 4.63 -4.02 -0.10
C LEU A 26 5.16 -5.16 -1.00
N CYS A 27 5.42 -6.34 -0.45
CA CYS A 27 5.81 -7.50 -1.25
C CYS A 27 4.70 -7.91 -2.23
N ASP A 28 3.44 -7.95 -1.78
CA ASP A 28 2.32 -8.37 -2.62
C ASP A 28 2.07 -7.41 -3.80
N ILE A 29 2.18 -6.08 -3.58
CA ILE A 29 2.01 -5.10 -4.66
C ILE A 29 3.20 -5.09 -5.63
N HIS A 30 4.39 -5.52 -5.19
CA HIS A 30 5.58 -5.61 -6.04
C HIS A 30 5.80 -7.01 -6.65
N ASN A 31 4.88 -7.96 -6.45
CA ASN A 31 5.03 -9.37 -6.85
C ASN A 31 6.31 -10.02 -6.28
N GLY A 32 6.64 -9.74 -5.01
CA GLY A 32 7.75 -10.33 -4.27
C GLY A 32 8.77 -9.31 -3.76
N GLY A 33 9.43 -9.64 -2.64
CA GLY A 33 10.39 -8.74 -1.99
C GLY A 33 11.66 -8.47 -2.80
N ASN A 34 11.99 -9.33 -3.77
CA ASN A 34 13.10 -9.10 -4.72
C ASN A 34 12.86 -7.94 -5.70
N HIS A 35 11.63 -7.41 -5.77
CA HIS A 35 11.28 -6.24 -6.58
C HIS A 35 11.14 -4.95 -5.75
N MET A 36 11.39 -5.01 -4.43
CA MET A 36 11.41 -3.84 -3.55
C MET A 36 12.79 -3.16 -3.60
N PHE A 37 13.03 -2.39 -4.65
CA PHE A 37 14.32 -1.74 -4.92
C PHE A 37 14.57 -0.49 -4.06
N GLY A 38 14.80 -0.69 -2.77
CA GLY A 38 15.08 0.38 -1.81
C GLY A 38 15.33 -0.17 -0.41
N LYS A 39 15.85 0.68 0.47
CA LYS A 39 16.02 0.33 1.89
C LYS A 39 14.67 0.46 2.60
N ILE A 40 14.23 -0.59 3.26
CA ILE A 40 13.09 -0.56 4.19
C ILE A 40 13.51 0.17 5.47
N GLN A 41 12.71 1.13 5.90
CA GLN A 41 12.92 1.88 7.14
C GLN A 41 11.62 1.90 7.95
N ALA A 42 11.74 1.92 9.28
CA ALA A 42 10.60 2.14 10.16
C ALA A 42 10.01 3.53 9.93
N CYS A 43 8.68 3.63 10.00
CA CYS A 43 7.92 4.88 9.98
C CYS A 43 6.96 4.84 11.18
N GLY A 44 7.46 5.28 12.33
CA GLY A 44 6.77 5.09 13.61
C GLY A 44 6.66 3.61 14.00
N GLU A 45 5.78 3.34 14.95
CA GLU A 45 5.57 1.99 15.50
C GLU A 45 4.80 1.08 14.53
N HIS A 46 3.85 1.62 13.75
CA HIS A 46 2.92 0.82 12.95
C HIS A 46 3.16 0.92 11.44
N GLY A 47 4.30 1.47 11.01
CA GLY A 47 4.52 1.76 9.60
C GLY A 47 5.92 1.51 9.08
N LEU A 48 6.00 1.45 7.75
CA LEU A 48 7.22 1.32 6.97
C LEU A 48 7.28 2.37 5.87
N VAL A 49 8.50 2.74 5.51
CA VAL A 49 8.79 3.57 4.34
C VAL A 49 9.88 2.95 3.49
N ILE A 50 9.73 3.05 2.18
CA ILE A 50 10.74 2.69 1.18
C ILE A 50 10.81 3.76 0.11
N ASN A 51 12.04 4.18 -0.21
CA ASN A 51 12.33 5.00 -1.38
C ASN A 51 12.70 4.04 -2.52
N SER A 52 11.78 3.83 -3.47
CA SER A 52 11.86 2.79 -4.48
C SER A 52 12.06 3.34 -5.88
N LYS A 53 12.88 2.63 -6.67
CA LYS A 53 12.99 2.83 -8.13
C LYS A 53 11.92 2.10 -8.93
N ALA A 54 11.08 1.29 -8.28
CA ALA A 54 10.00 0.54 -8.93
C ALA A 54 8.79 1.43 -9.24
N SER A 55 8.96 2.41 -10.13
CA SER A 55 7.95 3.44 -10.45
C SER A 55 7.14 3.13 -11.73
N HIS A 56 7.37 2.00 -12.40
CA HIS A 56 6.98 1.81 -13.80
C HIS A 56 5.80 0.86 -14.09
N TYR A 57 4.99 0.43 -13.10
CA TYR A 57 3.98 -0.62 -13.30
C TYR A 57 2.67 -0.38 -12.54
N MET A 58 2.02 0.77 -12.78
CA MET A 58 0.93 1.25 -11.91
C MET A 58 -0.45 0.68 -12.25
N SER A 59 -1.22 1.32 -13.14
CA SER A 59 -2.61 0.97 -13.44
C SER A 59 -2.85 0.88 -14.96
N THR A 60 -1.98 0.14 -15.65
CA THR A 60 -2.12 -0.17 -17.08
C THR A 60 -2.85 -1.50 -17.27
N PHE A 61 -3.20 -1.85 -18.51
CA PHE A 61 -3.87 -3.12 -18.80
C PHE A 61 -2.99 -4.35 -18.48
N ASP A 62 -1.70 -4.24 -18.76
CA ASP A 62 -0.68 -5.28 -18.59
C ASP A 62 -0.06 -5.30 -17.18
N TYR A 63 -0.23 -4.22 -16.39
CA TYR A 63 0.25 -4.13 -15.01
C TYR A 63 -0.71 -3.36 -14.09
N SER A 64 -1.05 -3.96 -12.95
CA SER A 64 -2.09 -3.46 -12.04
C SER A 64 -1.60 -3.20 -10.61
N ASN A 65 -0.32 -2.91 -10.37
CA ASN A 65 0.21 -2.80 -9.01
C ASN A 65 -0.46 -1.67 -8.21
N LEU A 66 -0.81 -0.55 -8.84
CA LEU A 66 -1.55 0.53 -8.17
C LEU A 66 -2.97 0.09 -7.85
N THR A 67 -3.66 -0.58 -8.78
CA THR A 67 -5.00 -1.15 -8.52
C THR A 67 -4.96 -2.15 -7.38
N LYS A 68 -3.99 -3.09 -7.37
CA LYS A 68 -3.75 -4.04 -6.28
C LYS A 68 -3.45 -3.31 -4.98
N ALA A 69 -2.64 -2.26 -5.01
CA ALA A 69 -2.29 -1.48 -3.83
C ALA A 69 -3.53 -0.82 -3.21
N VAL A 70 -4.42 -0.25 -4.03
CA VAL A 70 -5.68 0.33 -3.56
C VAL A 70 -6.54 -0.75 -2.91
N VAL A 71 -6.83 -1.86 -3.59
CA VAL A 71 -7.67 -2.93 -3.03
C VAL A 71 -7.08 -3.48 -1.73
N LEU A 72 -5.81 -3.88 -1.75
CA LEU A 72 -5.16 -4.48 -0.58
C LEU A 72 -4.98 -3.50 0.58
N ALA A 73 -4.81 -2.19 0.30
CA ALA A 73 -4.72 -1.17 1.35
C ALA A 73 -6.01 -1.16 2.18
N HIS A 74 -7.16 -1.10 1.51
CA HIS A 74 -8.46 -1.11 2.14
C HIS A 74 -8.75 -2.44 2.86
N ASP A 75 -8.52 -3.58 2.22
CA ASP A 75 -8.77 -4.90 2.82
C ASP A 75 -7.93 -5.11 4.09
N ARG A 76 -6.65 -4.72 4.04
CA ARG A 76 -5.70 -4.94 5.12
C ARG A 76 -5.65 -3.81 6.14
N MET A 77 -6.47 -2.77 6.02
CA MET A 77 -6.38 -1.58 6.88
C MET A 77 -4.98 -0.95 6.86
N ILE A 78 -4.37 -0.80 5.69
CA ILE A 78 -3.06 -0.19 5.54
C ILE A 78 -3.25 1.15 4.84
N ARG A 79 -2.99 2.23 5.56
CA ARG A 79 -2.94 3.55 4.95
C ARG A 79 -1.69 3.64 4.08
N PHE A 80 -1.90 3.54 2.78
CA PHE A 80 -0.84 3.59 1.78
C PHE A 80 -0.73 4.99 1.18
N GLN A 81 0.50 5.52 1.13
CA GLN A 81 0.80 6.79 0.47
C GLN A 81 1.94 6.65 -0.51
N ILE A 82 1.85 7.41 -1.60
CA ILE A 82 2.89 7.58 -2.60
C ILE A 82 3.32 9.04 -2.57
N GLU A 83 4.61 9.27 -2.31
CA GLU A 83 5.20 10.60 -2.23
C GLU A 83 6.39 10.74 -3.19
N PRO A 84 6.79 11.96 -3.57
CA PRO A 84 8.08 12.18 -4.21
C PRO A 84 9.23 11.79 -3.26
N SER A 85 10.29 11.21 -3.82
CA SER A 85 11.50 10.82 -3.07
C SER A 85 12.75 11.53 -3.61
N GLY A 86 12.98 11.39 -4.93
CA GLY A 86 14.14 11.93 -5.63
C GLY A 86 14.04 11.60 -7.13
N PRO A 87 15.05 11.95 -7.93
CA PRO A 87 15.01 11.73 -9.38
C PRO A 87 14.68 10.27 -9.73
N ARG A 88 13.59 10.08 -10.48
CA ARG A 88 13.08 8.77 -10.94
C ARG A 88 12.67 7.80 -9.83
N MET A 89 12.42 8.29 -8.61
CA MET A 89 12.04 7.46 -7.46
C MET A 89 10.71 7.90 -6.87
N LEU A 90 9.94 6.93 -6.38
CA LEU A 90 8.76 7.15 -5.57
C LEU A 90 9.04 6.68 -4.14
N LYS A 91 8.51 7.41 -3.17
CA LYS A 91 8.47 6.98 -1.77
C LYS A 91 7.14 6.32 -1.52
N PHE A 92 7.18 5.10 -1.01
CA PHE A 92 6.01 4.36 -0.56
C PHE A 92 6.00 4.35 0.96
N ILE A 93 4.89 4.77 1.54
CA ILE A 93 4.66 4.77 2.99
C ILE A 93 3.45 3.88 3.24
N ALA A 94 3.62 2.84 4.05
CA ALA A 94 2.55 1.95 4.46
C ALA A 94 2.43 2.01 5.98
N HIS A 95 1.23 2.25 6.50
CA HIS A 95 1.01 2.34 7.93
C HIS A 95 -0.28 1.62 8.33
N LYS A 96 -0.14 0.60 9.16
CA LYS A 96 -1.26 -0.19 9.65
C LYS A 96 -2.23 0.68 10.44
N ARG A 97 -3.51 0.40 10.26
CA ARG A 97 -4.66 0.88 11.03
C ARG A 97 -5.34 -0.30 11.67
N HIS A 98 -5.98 -0.02 12.81
CA HIS A 98 -6.60 -1.02 13.68
C HIS A 98 -8.11 -0.85 13.79
N THR A 99 -8.66 0.22 13.23
CA THR A 99 -10.08 0.55 13.29
C THR A 99 -10.61 0.93 11.90
N ARG A 100 -11.91 0.71 11.70
CA ARG A 100 -12.67 1.22 10.54
C ARG A 100 -13.34 2.57 10.81
N GLU A 101 -13.50 2.90 12.09
CA GLU A 101 -14.18 4.09 12.61
C GLU A 101 -13.25 4.96 13.44
N GLY A 102 -13.63 6.23 13.64
CA GLY A 102 -12.86 7.20 14.41
C GLY A 102 -12.26 8.31 13.53
N ASP A 103 -11.18 8.92 13.99
CA ASP A 103 -10.58 10.03 13.28
C ASP A 103 -9.87 9.56 12.00
N TYR A 104 -9.75 10.47 11.02
CA TYR A 104 -9.12 10.18 9.72
C TYR A 104 -7.70 9.61 9.82
N CYS A 105 -6.97 9.94 10.88
CA CYS A 105 -5.63 9.43 11.13
C CYS A 105 -5.63 8.02 11.75
N GLU A 106 -6.74 7.55 12.31
CA GLU A 106 -6.90 6.27 13.02
C GLU A 106 -7.60 5.21 12.17
N ARG A 107 -8.58 5.63 11.37
CA ARG A 107 -9.42 4.71 10.60
C ARG A 107 -8.90 4.41 9.20
N HIS A 108 -9.35 3.30 8.63
CA HIS A 108 -9.27 3.05 7.19
C HIS A 108 -10.55 2.39 6.69
N PRO A 109 -11.33 3.01 5.78
CA PRO A 109 -12.62 2.46 5.34
C PRO A 109 -12.44 1.18 4.50
N THR A 110 -13.53 0.46 4.26
CA THR A 110 -13.57 -0.59 3.24
C THR A 110 -13.42 0.00 1.84
N ILE A 111 -13.15 -0.86 0.85
CA ILE A 111 -13.02 -0.39 -0.53
C ILE A 111 -14.38 0.02 -1.10
N GLU A 112 -15.47 -0.64 -0.68
CA GLU A 112 -16.84 -0.35 -1.09
C GLU A 112 -17.27 1.04 -0.62
N GLU A 113 -17.04 1.38 0.65
CA GLU A 113 -17.33 2.71 1.21
C GLU A 113 -16.50 3.80 0.53
N ALA A 114 -15.22 3.51 0.25
CA ALA A 114 -14.35 4.43 -0.46
C ALA A 114 -14.84 4.67 -1.90
N ILE A 115 -15.27 3.63 -2.60
CA ILE A 115 -15.85 3.74 -3.96
C ILE A 115 -17.12 4.58 -3.95
N ILE A 116 -18.03 4.35 -2.99
CA ILE A 116 -19.26 5.14 -2.85
C ILE A 116 -18.90 6.62 -2.69
N THR A 117 -18.05 6.93 -1.71
CA THR A 117 -17.59 8.30 -1.43
C THR A 117 -17.01 8.98 -2.68
N VAL A 118 -16.13 8.29 -3.41
CA VAL A 118 -15.49 8.84 -4.62
C VAL A 118 -16.52 9.09 -5.72
N ARG A 119 -17.48 8.18 -5.92
CA ARG A 119 -18.53 8.33 -6.94
C ARG A 119 -19.49 9.47 -6.63
N GLU A 120 -19.81 9.69 -5.36
CA GLU A 120 -20.63 10.84 -4.92
C GLU A 120 -19.91 12.17 -5.16
N GLN A 121 -18.60 12.23 -4.94
CA GLN A 121 -17.77 13.42 -5.17
C GLN A 121 -17.54 13.70 -6.66
N HIS A 122 -17.53 12.65 -7.48
CA HIS A 122 -17.24 12.71 -8.90
C HIS A 122 -18.32 11.97 -9.72
N PRO A 123 -19.54 12.53 -9.81
CA PRO A 123 -20.59 11.93 -10.62
C PRO A 123 -20.17 11.93 -12.09
N CYS A 124 -20.31 10.79 -12.75
CA CYS A 124 -20.07 10.63 -14.18
C CYS A 124 -21.38 10.21 -14.84
N GLU A 125 -21.79 10.91 -15.89
CA GLU A 125 -22.93 10.49 -16.70
C GLU A 125 -22.51 9.32 -17.59
N GLU A 126 -23.37 8.30 -17.71
CA GLU A 126 -23.15 7.23 -18.66
C GLU A 126 -23.17 7.80 -20.07
N VAL A 127 -22.05 7.65 -20.79
CA VAL A 127 -22.01 7.93 -22.22
C VAL A 127 -22.89 6.89 -22.90
N LYS A 128 -24.04 7.32 -23.40
CA LYS A 128 -24.91 6.46 -24.20
C LYS A 128 -24.12 5.96 -25.40
N ALA A 129 -24.03 4.64 -25.52
CA ALA A 129 -23.39 3.95 -26.64
C ALA A 129 -24.09 4.27 -27.97
#